data_AF-T0ZN21-F1
#
_entry.id   AF-T0ZN21-F1
#
_cell.length_a   1.000
_cell.length_b   1.000
_cell.length_c   1.000
_cell.angle_alpha   90.00
_cell.angle_beta   90.00
_cell.angle_gamma   90.00
#
_symmetry.space_group_name_H-M   'P 1'
#
loop_
_entity.id
_entity.type
_entity.pdbx_description
1 polymer ?
#
loop_
_entity_poly.entity_id
_entity_poly.type
_entity_poly.pdbx_seq_one_letter_code
_entity_poly.pdbx_strand_id
1 'polypeptide(L)'
;MNRKIVVVVIVAVALAVAVAAGYLWGRRTSPAVPGQGSASVPRKILYWYDPTLPGQHFDHPGPSPVMPSMQLVPKYAGSASSGETVRISPRIEQNLGMRTSVIRVGVLHRELRVPGVLAWDRRRSVIVSARTDGVL
;
A
#
# COMPACT_ATOMS: atom_id res chain seq x y z
N MET A 1 56.96 0.43 23.76
CA MET A 1 55.96 -0.09 22.78
C MET A 1 55.37 1.10 22.02
N ASN A 2 55.50 1.14 20.70
CA ASN A 2 55.19 2.34 19.91
C ASN A 2 53.69 2.59 19.87
N ARG A 3 53.22 3.70 20.46
CA ARG A 3 51.81 4.10 20.52
C ARG A 3 51.11 4.03 19.15
N LYS A 4 51.86 4.32 18.07
CA LYS A 4 51.38 4.21 16.68
C LYS A 4 51.04 2.77 16.27
N ILE A 5 51.83 1.78 16.67
CA ILE A 5 51.58 0.35 16.38
C ILE A 5 50.33 -0.13 17.13
N VAL A 6 50.17 0.28 18.39
CA VAL A 6 48.99 -0.08 19.20
C VAL A 6 47.71 0.47 18.56
N VAL A 7 47.73 1.73 18.10
CA VAL A 7 46.57 2.34 17.43
C VAL A 7 46.23 1.63 16.11
N VAL A 8 47.23 1.27 15.29
CA VAL A 8 46.99 0.56 14.03
C VAL A 8 46.37 -0.82 14.27
N VAL A 9 46.84 -1.55 15.28
CA VAL A 9 46.28 -2.87 15.63
C VAL A 9 44.83 -2.74 16.10
N ILE A 10 44.51 -1.75 16.94
CA ILE A 10 43.14 -1.52 17.42
C ILE A 10 42.19 -1.20 16.26
N VAL A 11 42.61 -0.35 15.31
CA VAL A 11 41.79 0.01 14.14
C VAL A 11 41.57 -1.20 13.23
N ALA A 12 42.60 -2.02 13.00
CA ALA A 12 42.48 -3.23 12.20
C ALA A 12 41.51 -4.25 12.82
N VAL A 13 41.57 -4.42 14.15
CA VAL A 13 40.64 -5.30 14.88
C VAL A 13 39.20 -4.77 14.81
N ALA A 14 39.01 -3.47 14.99
CA ALA A 14 37.68 -2.86 14.91
C ALA A 14 37.04 -3.04 13.51
N LEU A 15 37.83 -2.88 12.44
CA LEU A 15 37.38 -3.13 11.08
C LEU A 15 37.01 -4.60 10.84
N ALA A 16 37.83 -5.55 11.32
CA ALA A 16 37.54 -6.97 11.18
C ALA A 16 36.24 -7.37 11.90
N VAL A 17 36.00 -6.83 13.10
CA VAL A 17 34.76 -7.07 13.86
C VAL A 17 33.55 -6.47 13.14
N ALA A 18 33.66 -5.26 12.59
CA ALA A 18 32.57 -4.64 11.84
C ALA A 18 32.19 -5.46 10.58
N VAL A 19 33.17 -5.98 9.85
CA VAL A 19 32.95 -6.82 8.67
C VAL A 19 32.31 -8.16 9.06
N ALA A 20 32.81 -8.81 10.12
CA ALA A 20 32.23 -10.08 10.61
C ALA A 20 30.80 -9.90 11.12
N ALA A 21 30.52 -8.83 11.88
CA ALA A 21 29.19 -8.50 12.35
C ALA A 21 28.22 -8.22 11.18
N GLY A 22 28.66 -7.44 10.19
CA GLY A 22 27.88 -7.18 8.98
C GLY A 22 27.58 -8.44 8.18
N TYR A 23 28.56 -9.35 8.03
CA TYR A 23 28.39 -10.61 7.31
C TYR A 23 27.42 -11.57 8.01
N LEU A 24 27.51 -11.67 9.34
CA LEU A 24 26.61 -12.50 10.13
C LEU A 24 25.17 -11.97 10.15
N TRP A 25 25.01 -10.64 10.19
CA TRP A 25 23.68 -10.03 10.09
C TRP A 25 23.05 -10.25 8.72
N GLY A 26 23.84 -10.08 7.64
CA GLY A 26 23.40 -10.32 6.26
C GLY A 26 22.98 -11.78 5.99
N ARG A 27 23.64 -12.76 6.63
CA ARG A 27 23.21 -14.17 6.56
C ARG A 27 21.87 -14.42 7.27
N ARG A 28 21.56 -13.72 8.36
CA ARG A 28 20.27 -13.85 9.06
C ARG A 28 19.12 -13.17 8.33
N THR A 29 19.41 -12.15 7.52
CA THR A 29 18.42 -11.45 6.68
C THR A 29 18.44 -11.90 5.23
N SER A 30 19.01 -13.07 4.91
CA SER A 30 18.86 -13.67 3.59
C SER A 30 17.37 -13.97 3.36
N PRO A 31 16.70 -13.31 2.39
CA PRO A 31 15.36 -13.72 1.99
C PRO A 31 15.49 -15.16 1.51
N ALA A 32 14.64 -16.05 2.02
CA ALA A 32 14.59 -17.41 1.51
C ALA A 32 14.39 -17.35 0.00
N VAL A 33 15.41 -17.74 -0.76
CA VAL A 33 15.27 -18.05 -2.18
C VAL A 33 14.35 -19.28 -2.22
N PRO A 34 13.12 -19.21 -2.75
CA PRO A 34 12.30 -20.40 -2.92
C PRO A 34 12.93 -21.22 -4.06
N GLY A 35 13.91 -22.04 -3.69
CA GLY A 35 14.41 -23.11 -4.53
C GLY A 35 13.36 -24.21 -4.60
N GLN A 36 12.95 -24.51 -5.84
CA GLN A 36 12.64 -25.83 -6.39
C GLN A 36 11.98 -26.88 -5.47
N GLY A 37 10.80 -27.33 -5.91
CA GLY A 37 10.31 -28.66 -5.63
C GLY A 37 9.42 -28.78 -4.39
N SER A 38 8.24 -28.18 -4.42
CA SER A 38 7.11 -28.72 -3.66
C SER A 38 6.19 -29.38 -4.65
N ALA A 39 6.14 -30.72 -4.59
CA ALA A 39 5.17 -31.54 -5.28
C ALA A 39 3.81 -30.86 -5.26
N SER A 40 3.10 -30.89 -6.39
CA SER A 40 1.69 -30.54 -6.49
C SER A 40 0.94 -31.33 -5.43
N VAL A 41 0.76 -30.75 -4.24
CA VAL A 41 -0.22 -31.23 -3.27
C VAL A 41 -1.53 -31.24 -4.04
N PRO A 42 -2.19 -32.39 -4.22
CA PRO A 42 -3.46 -32.45 -4.91
C PRO A 42 -4.41 -31.52 -4.15
N ARG A 43 -4.73 -30.38 -4.75
CA ARG A 43 -5.63 -29.40 -4.14
C ARG A 43 -6.95 -30.11 -3.90
N LYS A 44 -7.38 -30.19 -2.64
CA LYS A 44 -8.64 -30.82 -2.27
C LYS A 44 -9.78 -30.09 -2.99
N ILE A 45 -10.43 -30.78 -3.92
CA ILE A 45 -11.64 -30.27 -4.58
C ILE A 45 -12.74 -30.31 -3.51
N LEU A 46 -13.35 -29.16 -3.25
CA LEU A 46 -14.42 -29.02 -2.25
C LEU A 46 -15.76 -29.46 -2.82
N TYR A 47 -16.07 -29.00 -4.04
CA TYR A 47 -17.25 -29.40 -4.81
C TYR A 47 -17.08 -28.96 -6.28
N TRP A 48 -17.87 -29.55 -7.15
CA TRP A 48 -18.01 -29.21 -8.56
C TRP A 48 -19.26 -28.34 -8.74
N TYR A 49 -19.21 -27.32 -9.59
CA TYR A 49 -20.35 -26.44 -9.83
C TYR A 49 -20.47 -26.02 -11.29
N ASP A 50 -21.67 -25.63 -11.68
CA ASP A 50 -21.96 -25.01 -12.97
C ASP A 50 -21.76 -23.49 -12.86
N PRO A 51 -20.94 -22.85 -13.71
CA PRO A 51 -20.73 -21.40 -13.69
C PRO A 51 -22.01 -20.57 -13.85
N THR A 52 -23.03 -21.13 -14.49
CA THR A 52 -24.29 -20.42 -14.81
C THR A 52 -25.33 -20.51 -13.69
N LEU A 53 -25.23 -21.53 -12.82
CA LEU A 53 -26.12 -21.77 -11.68
C LEU A 53 -25.29 -22.12 -10.42
N PRO A 54 -24.69 -21.12 -9.77
CA PRO A 54 -23.75 -21.34 -8.65
C PRO A 54 -24.40 -21.90 -7.37
N GLY A 55 -25.73 -22.05 -7.34
CA GLY A 55 -26.46 -22.57 -6.17
C GLY A 55 -26.47 -24.09 -6.04
N GLN A 56 -26.09 -24.84 -7.08
CA GLN A 56 -26.10 -26.31 -7.07
C GLN A 56 -24.66 -26.85 -6.99
N HIS A 57 -24.39 -27.66 -5.97
CA HIS A 57 -23.08 -28.25 -5.71
C HIS A 57 -23.12 -29.76 -5.99
N PHE A 58 -22.07 -30.26 -6.64
CA PHE A 58 -21.93 -31.68 -6.98
C PHE A 58 -20.62 -32.23 -6.40
N ASP A 59 -20.66 -33.48 -5.91
CA ASP A 59 -19.50 -34.09 -5.26
C ASP A 59 -18.57 -34.83 -6.24
N HIS A 60 -18.98 -35.00 -7.50
CA HIS A 60 -18.27 -35.79 -8.51
C HIS A 60 -18.08 -35.02 -9.83
N PRO A 61 -16.96 -35.27 -10.56
CA PRO A 61 -16.81 -34.80 -11.93
C PRO A 61 -17.82 -35.47 -12.85
N GLY A 62 -18.44 -34.70 -13.74
CA GLY A 62 -19.40 -35.24 -14.68
C GLY A 62 -20.08 -34.18 -15.55
N PRO A 63 -20.88 -34.61 -16.55
CA PRO A 63 -21.77 -33.73 -17.27
C PRO A 63 -22.85 -33.19 -16.32
N SER A 64 -23.18 -31.90 -16.43
CA SER A 64 -24.21 -31.26 -15.59
C SER A 64 -25.59 -31.91 -15.82
N PRO A 65 -26.32 -32.33 -14.77
CA PRO A 65 -27.69 -32.83 -14.89
C PRO A 65 -28.67 -31.79 -15.46
N VAL A 66 -28.30 -30.51 -15.41
CA VAL A 66 -29.13 -29.38 -15.85
C VAL A 66 -28.85 -29.01 -17.31
N MET A 67 -27.63 -29.26 -17.81
CA MET A 67 -27.24 -28.97 -19.21
C MET A 67 -26.33 -30.07 -19.79
N PRO A 68 -26.78 -30.82 -20.82
CA PRO A 68 -26.06 -32.00 -21.35
C PRO A 68 -24.68 -31.74 -21.97
N SER A 69 -24.36 -30.49 -22.34
CA SER A 69 -23.13 -30.15 -23.08
C SER A 69 -22.05 -29.49 -22.23
N MET A 70 -22.25 -29.32 -20.92
CA MET A 70 -21.28 -28.65 -20.04
C MET A 70 -20.66 -29.58 -19.00
N GLN A 71 -19.33 -29.49 -18.89
CA GLN A 71 -18.55 -30.11 -17.81
C GLN A 71 -18.56 -29.22 -16.58
N LEU A 72 -18.84 -29.82 -15.42
CA LEU A 72 -18.74 -29.13 -14.14
C LEU A 72 -17.29 -28.66 -13.88
N VAL A 73 -17.13 -27.53 -13.19
CA VAL A 73 -15.82 -26.96 -12.86
C VAL A 73 -15.47 -27.26 -11.39
N PRO A 74 -14.24 -27.74 -11.07
CA PRO A 74 -13.86 -28.06 -9.71
C PRO A 74 -13.51 -26.79 -8.93
N LYS A 75 -14.14 -26.60 -7.77
CA LYS A 75 -13.77 -25.56 -6.81
C LYS A 75 -12.82 -26.13 -5.77
N TYR A 76 -11.65 -25.52 -5.62
CA TYR A 76 -10.61 -25.99 -4.70
C TYR A 76 -10.74 -25.35 -3.31
N ALA A 77 -10.49 -26.14 -2.25
CA ALA A 77 -10.33 -25.64 -0.89
C ALA A 77 -9.14 -24.65 -0.84
N GLY A 78 -9.39 -23.43 -0.33
CA GLY A 78 -8.43 -22.32 -0.30
C GLY A 78 -8.70 -21.18 -1.30
N SER A 79 -9.69 -21.32 -2.19
CA SER A 79 -10.20 -20.21 -3.02
C SER A 79 -11.33 -19.40 -2.34
N ALA A 80 -11.69 -19.74 -1.10
CA ALA A 80 -12.59 -18.92 -0.30
C ALA A 80 -11.82 -17.73 0.28
N SER A 81 -11.48 -16.76 -0.57
CA SER A 81 -11.52 -15.39 -0.10
C SER A 81 -12.98 -15.11 0.22
N SER A 82 -13.32 -14.92 1.50
CA SER A 82 -14.44 -14.04 1.83
C SER A 82 -14.32 -12.82 0.91
N GLY A 83 -15.41 -12.38 0.28
CA GLY A 83 -15.41 -11.34 -0.76
C GLY A 83 -14.90 -9.96 -0.31
N GLU A 84 -14.22 -9.89 0.84
CA GLU A 84 -13.63 -8.70 1.45
C GLU A 84 -12.15 -8.51 1.11
N THR A 85 -11.46 -9.50 0.53
CA THR A 85 -10.01 -9.37 0.23
C THR A 85 -9.65 -9.84 -1.16
N VAL A 86 -9.09 -8.92 -1.95
CA VAL A 86 -8.49 -9.20 -3.26
C VAL A 86 -7.01 -9.47 -3.08
N ARG A 87 -6.53 -10.56 -3.69
CA ARG A 87 -5.10 -10.92 -3.68
C ARG A 87 -4.47 -10.54 -5.01
N ILE A 88 -3.40 -9.75 -4.95
CA ILE A 88 -2.62 -9.33 -6.13
C ILE A 88 -1.26 -10.03 -6.09
N SER A 89 -0.68 -10.32 -7.26
CA SER A 89 0.64 -10.94 -7.33
C SER A 89 1.76 -9.91 -7.12
N PRO A 90 2.84 -10.22 -6.38
CA PRO A 90 3.92 -9.28 -6.10
C PRO A 90 4.63 -8.72 -7.35
N ARG A 91 4.67 -9.48 -8.45
CA ARG A 91 5.24 -8.99 -9.73
C ARG A 91 4.39 -7.86 -10.31
N ILE A 92 3.07 -7.94 -10.18
CA ILE A 92 2.17 -6.90 -10.65
C ILE A 92 2.32 -5.66 -9.77
N GLU A 93 2.40 -5.81 -8.45
CA GLU A 93 2.61 -4.69 -7.52
C GLU A 93 3.92 -3.95 -7.82
N GLN A 94 5.00 -4.70 -8.08
CA GLN A 94 6.31 -4.14 -8.41
C GLN A 94 6.35 -3.47 -9.79
N ASN A 95 5.81 -4.12 -10.82
CA ASN A 95 5.79 -3.57 -12.17
C ASN A 95 4.94 -2.29 -12.26
N LEU A 96 3.86 -2.21 -11.47
CA LEU A 96 3.01 -1.02 -11.40
C LEU A 96 3.56 0.06 -10.44
N GLY A 97 4.63 -0.24 -9.69
CA GLY A 97 5.21 0.69 -8.73
C GLY A 97 4.22 1.11 -7.64
N MET A 98 3.45 0.16 -7.09
CA MET A 98 2.47 0.45 -6.05
C MET A 98 3.11 1.17 -4.85
N ARG A 99 2.46 2.24 -4.40
CA ARG A 99 2.89 3.03 -3.23
C ARG A 99 1.78 3.04 -2.20
N THR A 100 2.14 2.75 -0.96
CA THR A 100 1.24 2.81 0.18
C THR A 100 1.77 3.81 1.20
N SER A 101 0.88 4.28 2.06
CA SER A 101 1.25 5.11 3.20
C SER A 101 0.37 4.75 4.39
N VAL A 102 0.91 4.90 5.59
CA VAL A 102 0.16 4.65 6.83
C VAL A 102 -0.80 5.82 7.09
N ILE A 103 -2.03 5.50 7.45
CA ILE A 103 -3.06 6.48 7.80
C ILE A 103 -2.63 7.24 9.06
N ARG A 104 -2.79 8.56 9.06
CA ARG A 104 -2.53 9.43 10.21
C ARG A 104 -3.74 10.32 10.46
N VAL A 105 -4.09 10.51 11.73
CA VAL A 105 -5.14 11.43 12.17
C VAL A 105 -4.50 12.75 12.57
N GLY A 106 -5.07 13.87 12.14
CA GLY A 106 -4.56 15.21 12.44
C GLY A 106 -5.49 16.31 11.95
N VAL A 107 -5.10 17.56 12.19
CA VAL A 107 -5.85 18.73 11.72
C VAL A 107 -5.40 19.07 10.29
N LEU A 108 -6.37 19.13 9.36
CA LEU A 108 -6.11 19.58 8.00
C LEU A 108 -6.24 21.09 7.91
N HIS A 109 -5.12 21.80 7.79
CA HIS A 109 -5.12 23.23 7.54
C HIS A 109 -5.47 23.48 6.08
N ARG A 110 -6.61 24.14 5.82
CA ARG A 110 -7.00 24.58 4.48
C ARG A 110 -6.51 26.01 4.27
N GLU A 111 -5.65 26.22 3.29
CA GLU A 111 -5.29 27.55 2.84
C GLU A 111 -6.41 28.09 1.94
N LEU A 112 -6.87 29.32 2.20
CA LEU A 112 -7.85 30.00 1.37
C LEU A 112 -7.24 31.30 0.87
N ARG A 113 -7.22 31.49 -0.45
CA ARG A 113 -6.79 32.73 -1.10
C ARG A 113 -8.01 33.44 -1.66
N VAL A 114 -8.25 34.66 -1.21
CA VAL A 114 -9.40 35.47 -1.63
C VAL A 114 -8.91 36.86 -2.03
N PRO A 115 -9.36 37.43 -3.15
CA PRO A 115 -9.05 38.81 -3.49
C PRO A 115 -9.74 39.77 -2.52
N GLY A 116 -9.04 40.82 -2.12
CA GLY A 116 -9.58 41.91 -1.29
C GLY A 116 -9.45 43.26 -2.01
N VAL A 117 -10.28 44.23 -1.60
CA VAL A 117 -10.24 45.60 -2.12
C VAL A 117 -9.92 46.56 -0.98
N LEU A 118 -9.03 47.53 -1.24
CA LEU A 118 -8.75 48.63 -0.32
C LEU A 118 -9.82 49.71 -0.48
N ALA A 119 -10.47 50.08 0.63
CA ALA A 119 -11.50 51.11 0.65
C ALA A 119 -11.26 52.10 1.80
N TRP A 120 -11.86 53.28 1.66
CA TRP A 120 -11.81 54.36 2.64
C TRP A 120 -12.62 53.98 3.86
N ASP A 121 -12.15 54.40 5.04
CA ASP A 121 -12.91 54.24 6.27
C ASP A 121 -14.14 55.16 6.25
N ARG A 122 -15.30 54.57 5.94
CA ARG A 122 -16.59 55.29 5.87
C ARG A 122 -17.00 55.90 7.20
N ARG A 123 -16.45 55.44 8.34
CA ARG A 123 -16.74 56.06 9.64
C ARG A 123 -15.98 57.35 9.86
N ARG A 124 -14.91 57.57 9.09
CA ARG A 124 -14.09 58.79 9.14
C ARG A 124 -14.36 59.72 7.96
N SER A 125 -15.22 59.34 7.02
CA SER A 125 -15.68 60.24 5.97
C SER A 125 -16.79 61.14 6.49
N VAL A 126 -16.59 62.46 6.38
CA VAL A 126 -17.59 63.48 6.68
C VAL A 126 -17.94 64.19 5.38
N ILE A 127 -19.22 64.36 5.12
CA ILE A 127 -19.73 65.18 4.01
C ILE A 127 -20.14 66.52 4.64
N VAL A 128 -19.50 67.60 4.18
CA VAL A 128 -19.87 68.95 4.59
C VAL A 128 -20.84 69.51 3.56
N SER A 129 -22.04 69.88 3.99
CA SER A 129 -23.04 70.52 3.16
C SER A 129 -23.35 71.90 3.71
N ALA A 130 -23.49 72.89 2.82
CA ALA A 130 -23.95 74.22 3.20
C ALA A 130 -25.39 74.11 3.73
N ARG A 131 -25.71 74.84 4.82
CA ARG A 131 -27.06 74.87 5.40
C ARG A 131 -28.00 75.81 4.67
N THR A 132 -27.45 76.76 3.92
CA THR A 132 -28.19 77.79 3.17
C THR A 132 -27.45 78.06 1.87
N ASP A 133 -28.14 78.64 0.88
CA ASP A 133 -27.53 79.06 -0.38
C ASP A 133 -26.61 80.28 -0.19
N GLY A 134 -25.57 80.36 -1.03
CA GLY A 134 -24.58 81.44 -1.04
C GLY A 134 -23.60 81.32 -2.23
N VAL A 135 -22.79 82.35 -2.44
CA VAL A 135 -21.74 82.39 -3.48
C VAL A 135 -20.36 82.41 -2.80
N LEU A 136 -19.40 81.63 -3.31
CA LEU A 136 -18.02 81.53 -2.80
C LEU A 136 -17.17 82.75 -3.14
#